data_AF-Q8I9B0-F1
#
_entry.id   AF-Q8I9B0-F1
#
_cell.length_a   1.000
_cell.length_b   1.000
_cell.length_c   1.000
_cell.angle_alpha   90.00
_cell.angle_beta   90.00
_cell.angle_gamma   90.00
#
_symmetry.space_group_name_H-M   'P 1'
#
loop_
_entity.id
_entity.type
_entity.pdbx_description
1 polymer ?
#
loop_
_entity_poly.entity_id
_entity_poly.type
_entity_poly.pdbx_seq_one_letter_code
_entity_poly.pdbx_strand_id
1 'polypeptide(L)'
;PRRQELCVSGLTQEHKITKIEDIRTQFITCAAIETYFAWLKYKETNTEADNELQTGNIPEGFKRQMYYTFADYRDIFFGTDITSHANILDVSKNAKNKLNEKNDKKKSDKDLLDDWWNKHGKEIWEGMLCALTHEIGTEKKSEIKTKYSYEELNKKTNGITSLEEFSSRPQFFRW
;
A
#
# COMPACT_ATOMS: atom_id res chain seq x y z
N PRO A 1 -9.97 -11.10 -10.62
CA PRO A 1 -9.70 -11.27 -9.17
C PRO A 1 -8.73 -10.20 -8.67
N ARG A 2 -8.88 -9.64 -7.45
CA ARG A 2 -8.16 -8.42 -6.99
C ARG A 2 -6.67 -8.37 -7.38
N ARG A 3 -5.88 -9.39 -7.02
CA ARG A 3 -4.45 -9.40 -7.29
C ARG A 3 -4.08 -9.36 -8.77
N GLN A 4 -4.86 -10.03 -9.64
CA GLN A 4 -4.57 -10.11 -11.08
C GLN A 4 -4.81 -8.77 -11.79
N GLU A 5 -5.66 -7.92 -11.22
CA GLU A 5 -6.05 -6.62 -11.76
C GLU A 5 -5.39 -5.45 -11.00
N LEU A 6 -4.39 -5.74 -10.14
CA LEU A 6 -3.73 -4.75 -9.28
C LEU A 6 -3.11 -3.61 -10.11
N CYS A 7 -3.39 -2.36 -9.74
CA CYS A 7 -2.83 -1.18 -10.38
C CYS A 7 -1.30 -1.09 -10.21
N VAL A 8 -0.52 -1.51 -11.21
CA VAL A 8 0.95 -1.45 -11.15
C VAL A 8 1.59 -0.63 -12.28
N SER A 9 0.78 0.05 -13.09
CA SER A 9 1.24 0.72 -14.32
C SER A 9 2.33 1.76 -14.05
N GLY A 10 2.22 2.54 -12.97
CA GLY A 10 3.23 3.52 -12.55
C GLY A 10 4.55 2.89 -12.08
N LEU A 11 4.53 1.60 -11.71
CA LEU A 11 5.71 0.86 -11.25
C LEU A 11 6.40 0.11 -12.38
N THR A 12 5.64 -0.37 -13.36
CA THR A 12 6.12 -1.29 -14.39
C THR A 12 6.45 -0.64 -15.72
N GLN A 13 5.94 0.56 -15.99
CA GLN A 13 6.18 1.25 -17.27
C GLN A 13 7.55 1.93 -17.29
N GLU A 14 8.19 1.91 -18.46
CA GLU A 14 9.44 2.63 -18.70
C GLU A 14 9.27 4.13 -18.42
N HIS A 15 10.35 4.77 -17.97
CA HIS A 15 10.42 6.20 -17.69
C HIS A 15 9.47 6.73 -16.60
N LYS A 16 8.81 5.86 -15.82
CA LYS A 16 8.01 6.30 -14.65
C LYS A 16 8.82 6.52 -13.38
N ILE A 17 9.90 5.78 -13.22
CA ILE A 17 10.83 5.90 -12.08
C ILE A 17 12.17 6.39 -12.62
N THR A 18 12.32 7.71 -12.70
CA THR A 18 13.52 8.39 -13.22
C THR A 18 14.36 9.02 -12.11
N LYS A 19 13.71 9.38 -10.99
CA LYS A 19 14.29 9.97 -9.79
C LYS A 19 13.91 9.12 -8.57
N ILE A 20 14.65 9.26 -7.47
CA ILE A 20 14.36 8.51 -6.23
C ILE A 20 12.98 8.87 -5.67
N GLU A 21 12.57 10.13 -5.81
CA GLU A 21 11.28 10.64 -5.36
C GLU A 21 10.11 10.05 -6.17
N ASP A 22 10.37 9.55 -7.38
CA ASP A 22 9.38 8.87 -8.21
C ASP A 22 8.99 7.54 -7.60
N ILE A 23 9.90 6.82 -6.92
CA ILE A 23 9.56 5.57 -6.23
C ILE A 23 8.38 5.83 -5.28
N ARG A 24 8.53 6.82 -4.38
CA ARG A 24 7.48 7.16 -3.43
C ARG A 24 6.20 7.56 -4.14
N THR A 25 6.32 8.44 -5.13
CA THR A 25 5.17 9.00 -5.83
C THR A 25 4.37 7.91 -6.54
N GLN A 26 5.03 7.03 -7.30
CA GLN A 26 4.36 5.98 -8.06
C GLN A 26 3.72 4.93 -7.15
N PHE A 27 4.37 4.54 -6.04
CA PHE A 27 3.79 3.60 -5.09
C PHE A 27 2.53 4.17 -4.41
N ILE A 28 2.58 5.44 -3.96
CA ILE A 28 1.40 6.13 -3.38
C ILE A 28 0.29 6.23 -4.42
N THR A 29 0.59 6.68 -5.64
CA THR A 29 -0.41 6.85 -6.70
C THR A 29 -1.07 5.53 -7.07
N CYS A 30 -0.29 4.46 -7.29
CA CYS A 30 -0.84 3.14 -7.62
C CYS A 30 -1.75 2.63 -6.49
N ALA A 31 -1.30 2.71 -5.23
CA ALA A 31 -2.07 2.24 -4.08
C ALA A 31 -3.36 3.05 -3.87
N ALA A 32 -3.30 4.37 -4.07
CA ALA A 32 -4.46 5.26 -4.01
C ALA A 32 -5.49 4.93 -5.11
N ILE A 33 -5.05 4.80 -6.36
CA ILE A 33 -5.91 4.46 -7.50
C ILE A 33 -6.57 3.09 -7.30
N GLU A 34 -5.78 2.09 -6.90
CA GLU A 34 -6.29 0.75 -6.58
C GLU A 34 -7.37 0.81 -5.49
N THR A 35 -7.12 1.56 -4.42
CA THR A 35 -8.07 1.70 -3.31
C THR A 35 -9.36 2.37 -3.75
N TYR A 36 -9.27 3.42 -4.58
CA TYR A 36 -10.43 4.12 -5.12
C TYR A 36 -11.32 3.19 -5.96
N PHE A 37 -10.74 2.48 -6.94
CA PHE A 37 -11.52 1.59 -7.78
C PHE A 37 -12.02 0.35 -7.02
N ALA A 38 -11.22 -0.20 -6.10
CA ALA A 38 -11.68 -1.27 -5.22
C ALA A 38 -12.86 -0.83 -4.36
N TRP A 39 -12.87 0.42 -3.87
CA TRP A 39 -14.00 0.98 -3.13
C TRP A 39 -15.26 1.05 -3.99
N LEU A 40 -15.18 1.61 -5.19
CA LEU A 40 -16.31 1.67 -6.12
C LEU A 40 -16.93 0.28 -6.35
N LYS A 41 -16.08 -0.72 -6.62
CA LYS A 41 -16.50 -2.11 -6.79
C LYS A 41 -17.10 -2.71 -5.52
N TYR A 42 -16.51 -2.44 -4.36
CA TYR A 42 -17.00 -2.96 -3.08
C TYR A 42 -18.44 -2.52 -2.80
N LYS A 43 -18.78 -1.28 -3.16
CA LYS A 43 -20.12 -0.71 -2.95
C LYS A 43 -21.22 -1.32 -3.80
N GLU A 44 -20.88 -1.89 -4.96
CA GLU A 44 -21.86 -2.56 -5.83
C GLU A 44 -22.58 -3.72 -5.13
N THR A 45 -21.90 -4.39 -4.20
CA THR A 45 -22.44 -5.54 -3.45
C THR A 45 -22.61 -5.28 -1.95
N ASN A 46 -22.17 -4.12 -1.45
CA ASN A 46 -22.23 -3.74 -0.03
C ASN A 46 -22.89 -2.36 0.10
N THR A 47 -24.19 -2.30 -0.09
CA THR A 47 -24.95 -1.04 -0.19
C THR A 47 -24.89 -0.16 1.06
N GLU A 48 -24.59 -0.72 2.23
CA GLU A 48 -24.44 0.01 3.50
C GLU A 48 -23.03 0.57 3.71
N ALA A 49 -22.06 0.20 2.87
CA ALA A 49 -20.66 0.56 3.04
C ALA A 49 -20.43 2.09 3.03
N ASP A 50 -21.14 2.83 2.18
CA ASP A 50 -21.06 4.31 2.16
C ASP A 50 -21.55 4.91 3.49
N ASN A 51 -22.65 4.39 4.05
CA ASN A 51 -23.17 4.86 5.33
C ASN A 51 -22.18 4.60 6.46
N GLU A 52 -21.60 3.39 6.51
CA GLU A 52 -20.57 3.05 7.49
C GLU A 52 -19.36 3.99 7.38
N LEU A 53 -18.88 4.26 6.17
CA LEU A 53 -17.78 5.19 5.93
C LEU A 53 -18.11 6.62 6.35
N GLN A 54 -19.33 7.10 6.06
CA GLN A 54 -19.80 8.41 6.50
C GLN A 54 -19.89 8.55 8.03
N THR A 55 -20.13 7.46 8.76
CA THR A 55 -20.10 7.46 10.24
C THR A 55 -18.68 7.47 10.82
N GLY A 56 -17.64 7.38 9.99
CA GLY A 56 -16.24 7.36 10.41
C GLY A 56 -15.64 5.96 10.53
N ASN A 57 -16.28 4.94 9.97
CA ASN A 57 -15.84 3.55 10.05
C ASN A 57 -15.53 2.98 8.67
N ILE A 58 -14.36 2.36 8.49
CA ILE A 58 -14.08 1.59 7.27
C ILE A 58 -14.70 0.21 7.45
N PRO A 59 -15.59 -0.24 6.52
CA PRO A 59 -16.16 -1.58 6.58
C PRO A 59 -15.09 -2.64 6.75
N GLU A 60 -15.24 -3.55 7.72
CA GLU A 60 -14.20 -4.53 8.05
C GLU A 60 -13.82 -5.42 6.85
N GLY A 61 -14.79 -5.74 5.99
CA GLY A 61 -14.55 -6.44 4.72
C GLY A 61 -13.64 -5.66 3.78
N PHE A 62 -13.87 -4.35 3.63
CA PHE A 62 -13.04 -3.48 2.79
C PHE A 62 -11.67 -3.20 3.41
N LYS A 63 -11.61 -2.95 4.72
CA LYS A 63 -10.36 -2.80 5.47
C LYS A 63 -9.44 -4.01 5.27
N ARG A 64 -10.00 -5.22 5.30
CA ARG A 64 -9.25 -6.44 4.98
C ARG A 64 -8.71 -6.41 3.56
N GLN A 65 -9.50 -5.99 2.57
CA GLN A 65 -9.01 -5.84 1.19
C GLN A 65 -7.85 -4.83 1.09
N MET A 66 -7.93 -3.70 1.81
CA MET A 66 -6.84 -2.73 1.89
C MET A 66 -5.57 -3.35 2.47
N TYR A 67 -5.67 -4.18 3.51
CA TYR A 67 -4.51 -4.89 4.09
C TYR A 67 -3.82 -5.79 3.04
N TYR A 68 -4.61 -6.55 2.28
CA TYR A 68 -4.08 -7.37 1.19
C TYR A 68 -3.41 -6.53 0.11
N THR A 69 -4.03 -5.44 -0.32
CA THR A 69 -3.48 -4.54 -1.34
C THR A 69 -2.17 -3.90 -0.86
N PHE A 70 -2.13 -3.40 0.37
CA PHE A 70 -0.90 -2.84 0.95
C PHE A 70 0.23 -3.89 1.01
N ALA A 71 -0.10 -5.11 1.42
CA ALA A 71 0.85 -6.21 1.50
C ALA A 71 1.38 -6.63 0.12
N ASP A 72 0.57 -6.58 -0.93
CA ASP A 72 1.04 -6.86 -2.29
C ASP A 72 2.00 -5.78 -2.79
N TYR A 73 1.72 -4.49 -2.56
CA TYR A 73 2.69 -3.43 -2.90
C TYR A 73 3.99 -3.58 -2.10
N ARG A 74 3.90 -3.99 -0.84
CA ARG A 74 5.07 -4.31 -0.02
C ARG A 74 5.91 -5.42 -0.65
N ASP A 75 5.28 -6.53 -1.05
CA ASP A 75 5.99 -7.64 -1.66
C ASP A 75 6.59 -7.29 -3.02
N ILE A 76 5.90 -6.47 -3.82
CA ILE A 76 6.45 -5.93 -5.08
C ILE A 76 7.70 -5.10 -4.81
N PHE A 77 7.67 -4.24 -3.79
CA PHE A 77 8.81 -3.40 -3.42
C PHE A 77 10.03 -4.24 -2.96
N PHE A 78 9.80 -5.22 -2.09
CA PHE A 78 10.86 -6.09 -1.58
C PHE A 78 11.30 -7.19 -2.58
N GLY A 79 10.55 -7.39 -3.66
CA GLY A 79 10.82 -8.46 -4.63
C GLY A 79 10.49 -9.85 -4.08
N THR A 80 9.56 -9.93 -3.13
CA THR A 80 9.03 -11.17 -2.53
C THR A 80 7.69 -11.58 -3.13
N ASP A 81 7.18 -10.81 -4.09
CA ASP A 81 5.95 -11.10 -4.80
C ASP A 81 6.10 -12.35 -5.71
N ILE A 82 5.14 -13.26 -5.65
CA ILE A 82 5.16 -14.59 -6.30
C ILE A 82 4.65 -14.57 -7.75
N THR A 83 4.46 -13.39 -8.33
CA THR A 83 4.05 -13.24 -9.74
C THR A 83 5.03 -13.86 -10.72
N SER A 84 4.53 -14.25 -11.89
CA SER A 84 5.35 -14.62 -13.05
C SER A 84 5.56 -13.46 -14.03
N HIS A 85 4.99 -12.27 -13.78
CA HIS A 85 5.10 -11.12 -14.68
C HIS A 85 6.46 -10.42 -14.52
N ALA A 86 7.31 -10.52 -15.55
CA ALA A 86 8.67 -9.97 -15.55
C ALA A 86 8.74 -8.49 -15.14
N ASN A 87 7.85 -7.65 -15.67
CA ASN A 87 7.87 -6.21 -15.37
C ASN A 87 7.60 -5.91 -13.88
N ILE A 88 6.84 -6.76 -13.17
CA ILE A 88 6.61 -6.60 -11.73
C ILE A 88 7.86 -7.05 -10.95
N LEU A 89 8.49 -8.14 -11.37
CA LEU A 89 9.73 -8.64 -10.75
C LEU A 89 10.87 -7.61 -10.87
N ASP A 90 10.90 -6.85 -11.96
CA ASP A 90 11.89 -5.79 -12.18
C ASP A 90 11.66 -4.55 -11.29
N VAL A 91 10.49 -4.35 -10.68
CA VAL A 91 10.20 -3.17 -9.84
C VAL A 91 11.17 -3.08 -8.67
N SER A 92 11.38 -4.18 -7.94
CA SER A 92 12.30 -4.21 -6.80
C SER A 92 13.75 -3.94 -7.24
N LYS A 93 14.16 -4.51 -8.38
CA LYS A 93 15.48 -4.28 -8.96
C LYS A 93 15.69 -2.81 -9.33
N ASN A 94 14.70 -2.20 -9.98
CA ASN A 94 14.73 -0.79 -10.36
C ASN A 94 14.79 0.12 -9.13
N ALA A 95 13.98 -0.17 -8.11
CA ALA A 95 14.03 0.55 -6.84
C ALA A 95 15.42 0.46 -6.17
N LYS A 96 16.00 -0.74 -6.08
CA LYS A 96 17.36 -0.96 -5.53
C LYS A 96 18.41 -0.14 -6.28
N ASN A 97 18.41 -0.24 -7.61
CA ASN A 97 19.35 0.51 -8.45
C ASN A 97 19.23 2.01 -8.18
N LYS A 98 18.01 2.52 -8.06
CA LYS A 98 17.76 3.94 -7.89
C LYS A 98 18.11 4.44 -6.49
N LEU A 99 17.85 3.67 -5.45
CA LEU A 99 18.27 3.99 -4.09
C LEU A 99 19.80 3.97 -3.94
N ASN A 100 20.46 3.08 -4.66
CA ASN A 100 21.93 3.00 -4.65
C ASN A 100 22.62 4.24 -5.24
N GLU A 101 21.96 5.04 -6.09
CA GLU A 101 22.54 6.28 -6.64
C GLU A 101 22.89 7.32 -5.56
N LYS A 102 22.26 7.26 -4.38
CA LYS A 102 22.55 8.11 -3.21
C LYS A 102 23.20 7.32 -2.05
N ASN A 103 23.67 6.10 -2.29
CA ASN A 103 24.23 5.24 -1.24
C ASN A 103 25.72 5.54 -0.96
N ASP A 104 25.99 6.71 -0.39
CA ASP A 104 27.35 7.14 -0.02
C ASP A 104 27.97 6.28 1.10
N LYS A 105 27.16 5.49 1.81
CA LYS A 105 27.53 4.78 3.04
C LYS A 105 27.77 3.27 2.88
N LYS A 106 27.82 2.75 1.64
CA LYS A 106 27.98 1.30 1.33
C LYS A 106 26.98 0.40 2.09
N LYS A 107 25.73 0.84 2.22
CA LYS A 107 24.66 -0.02 2.77
C LYS A 107 24.38 -1.18 1.83
N SER A 108 23.95 -2.32 2.38
CA SER A 108 23.47 -3.43 1.54
C SER A 108 22.13 -3.08 0.88
N ASP A 109 21.79 -3.73 -0.23
CA ASP A 109 20.50 -3.54 -0.90
C ASP A 109 19.32 -3.79 0.04
N LYS A 110 19.47 -4.77 0.96
CA LYS A 110 18.45 -5.08 1.97
C LYS A 110 18.25 -3.89 2.91
N ASP A 111 19.33 -3.34 3.46
CA ASP A 111 19.25 -2.20 4.38
C ASP A 111 18.67 -0.97 3.70
N LEU A 112 18.99 -0.74 2.42
CA LEU A 112 18.42 0.37 1.64
C LEU A 112 16.91 0.26 1.47
N LEU A 113 16.42 -0.94 1.12
CA LEU A 113 15.00 -1.19 0.99
C LEU A 113 14.29 -1.09 2.33
N ASP A 114 14.85 -1.70 3.38
CA ASP A 114 14.30 -1.66 4.74
C ASP A 114 14.20 -0.21 5.24
N ASP A 115 15.27 0.59 5.10
CA ASP A 115 15.28 2.00 5.48
C ASP A 115 14.23 2.82 4.71
N TRP A 116 14.14 2.59 3.41
CA TRP A 116 13.18 3.30 2.57
C TRP A 116 11.74 2.95 2.96
N TRP A 117 11.45 1.66 3.13
CA TRP A 117 10.11 1.19 3.52
C TRP A 117 9.73 1.67 4.92
N ASN A 118 10.63 1.60 5.89
CA ASN A 118 10.39 2.11 7.24
C ASN A 118 10.07 3.60 7.24
N LYS A 119 10.63 4.36 6.29
CA LYS A 119 10.37 5.79 6.15
C LYS A 119 9.07 6.10 5.40
N HIS A 120 8.83 5.40 4.30
CA HIS A 120 7.83 5.78 3.28
C HIS A 120 6.64 4.81 3.18
N GLY A 121 6.73 3.60 3.73
CA GLY A 121 5.66 2.60 3.70
C GLY A 121 4.35 3.12 4.31
N LYS A 122 4.45 3.90 5.40
CA LYS A 122 3.30 4.58 5.99
C LYS A 122 2.61 5.58 5.07
N GLU A 123 3.38 6.28 4.23
CA GLU A 123 2.82 7.26 3.28
C GLU A 123 2.01 6.56 2.17
N ILE A 124 2.36 5.32 1.82
CA ILE A 124 1.57 4.48 0.90
C ILE A 124 0.20 4.19 1.52
N TRP A 125 0.17 3.74 2.79
CA TRP A 125 -1.08 3.50 3.52
C TRP A 125 -1.91 4.79 3.67
N GLU A 126 -1.28 5.91 4.00
CA GLU A 126 -1.93 7.22 4.05
C GLU A 126 -2.53 7.62 2.70
N GLY A 127 -1.85 7.31 1.60
CA GLY A 127 -2.36 7.50 0.23
C GLY A 127 -3.64 6.72 -0.02
N MET A 128 -3.69 5.45 0.42
CA MET A 128 -4.89 4.61 0.34
C MET A 128 -6.05 5.20 1.14
N LEU A 129 -5.81 5.65 2.38
CA LEU A 129 -6.81 6.32 3.20
C LEU A 129 -7.30 7.63 2.56
N CYS A 130 -6.40 8.41 1.97
CA CYS A 130 -6.75 9.65 1.28
C CYS A 130 -7.67 9.39 0.08
N ALA A 131 -7.42 8.35 -0.70
CA ALA A 131 -8.26 7.96 -1.82
C ALA A 131 -9.64 7.48 -1.35
N LEU A 132 -9.69 6.64 -0.33
CA LEU A 132 -10.95 6.16 0.25
C LEU A 132 -11.82 7.31 0.77
N THR A 133 -11.21 8.30 1.41
CA THR A 133 -11.91 9.40 2.09
C THR A 133 -11.99 10.69 1.27
N HIS A 134 -11.75 10.64 -0.05
CA HIS A 134 -11.68 11.85 -0.88
C HIS A 134 -13.02 12.61 -0.95
N GLU A 135 -14.16 11.91 -0.88
CA GLU A 135 -15.52 12.46 -0.89
C GLU A 135 -16.12 12.66 0.52
N ILE A 136 -15.40 12.30 1.58
CA ILE A 136 -15.88 12.40 2.96
C ILE A 136 -15.64 13.82 3.51
N GLY A 137 -16.61 14.35 4.25
CA GLY A 137 -16.50 15.65 4.93
C GLY A 137 -15.26 15.74 5.84
N THR A 138 -14.69 16.93 5.96
CA THR A 138 -13.37 17.17 6.58
C THR A 138 -13.22 16.63 8.00
N GLU A 139 -14.27 16.75 8.82
CA GLU A 139 -14.31 16.23 10.18
C GLU A 139 -14.18 14.69 10.19
N LYS A 140 -15.12 13.99 9.53
CA LYS A 140 -15.12 12.53 9.44
C LYS A 140 -13.90 11.96 8.73
N LYS A 141 -13.40 12.66 7.70
CA LYS A 141 -12.14 12.32 7.05
C LYS A 141 -10.97 12.33 8.05
N SER A 142 -10.90 13.34 8.90
CA SER A 142 -9.83 13.46 9.90
C SER A 142 -9.96 12.37 10.98
N GLU A 143 -11.19 12.07 11.42
CA GLU A 143 -11.47 10.96 12.34
C GLU A 143 -11.01 9.61 11.77
N ILE A 144 -11.42 9.29 10.52
CA ILE A 144 -11.04 8.04 9.85
C ILE A 144 -9.52 7.95 9.70
N LYS A 145 -8.87 9.00 9.20
CA LYS A 145 -7.42 9.01 9.02
C LYS A 145 -6.65 8.85 10.32
N THR A 146 -7.20 9.34 11.44
CA THR A 146 -6.60 9.16 12.76
C THR A 146 -6.83 7.74 13.26
N LYS A 147 -8.08 7.27 13.25
CA LYS A 147 -8.48 5.95 13.77
C LYS A 147 -7.81 4.78 13.05
N TYR A 148 -7.61 4.90 11.73
CA TYR A 148 -7.02 3.88 10.88
C TYR A 148 -5.61 4.26 10.40
N SER A 149 -4.92 5.17 11.11
CA SER A 149 -3.56 5.58 10.75
C SER A 149 -2.60 4.38 10.79
N TYR A 150 -1.46 4.53 10.11
CA TYR A 150 -0.42 3.51 10.12
C TYR A 150 0.06 3.24 11.56
N GLU A 151 0.23 4.29 12.35
CA GLU A 151 0.67 4.20 13.73
C GLU A 151 -0.37 3.50 14.62
N GLU A 152 -1.66 3.85 14.50
CA GLU A 152 -2.72 3.23 15.30
C GLU A 152 -2.88 1.74 14.98
N LEU A 153 -2.84 1.36 13.69
CA LEU A 153 -2.98 -0.03 13.25
C LEU A 153 -1.76 -0.90 13.56
N ASN A 154 -0.65 -0.29 13.99
CA ASN A 154 0.58 -0.98 14.39
C ASN A 154 0.82 -0.98 15.90
N LYS A 155 -0.09 -0.41 16.71
CA LYS A 155 -0.03 -0.55 18.17
C LYS A 155 -0.26 -2.00 18.58
N LYS A 156 0.56 -2.48 19.52
CA LYS A 156 0.43 -3.83 20.08
C LYS A 156 -0.89 -3.95 20.83
N THR A 157 -1.81 -4.74 20.29
CA THR A 157 -3.08 -5.06 20.93
C THR A 157 -3.20 -6.56 21.01
N ASN A 158 -3.50 -7.11 22.20
CA ASN A 158 -3.58 -8.55 22.39
C ASN A 158 -4.63 -9.16 21.44
N GLY A 159 -4.19 -10.05 20.55
CA GLY A 159 -5.06 -10.80 19.64
C GLY A 159 -5.40 -10.13 18.31
N ILE A 160 -4.88 -8.93 18.02
CA ILE A 160 -5.09 -8.25 16.73
C ILE A 160 -3.76 -8.23 15.98
N THR A 161 -3.70 -8.89 14.82
CA THR A 161 -2.57 -8.79 13.89
C THR A 161 -2.46 -7.36 13.37
N SER A 162 -1.28 -6.75 13.54
CA SER A 162 -1.04 -5.40 13.05
C SER A 162 -0.94 -5.36 11.52
N LEU A 163 -1.02 -4.14 10.96
CA LEU A 163 -0.83 -3.94 9.52
C LEU A 163 0.56 -4.43 9.05
N GLU A 164 1.62 -4.13 9.80
CA GLU A 164 2.99 -4.58 9.50
C GLU A 164 3.15 -6.09 9.66
N GLU A 165 2.60 -6.68 10.71
CA GLU A 165 2.67 -8.13 10.92
C GLU A 165 1.93 -8.87 9.80
N PHE A 166 0.75 -8.37 9.42
CA PHE A 166 0.01 -8.92 8.30
C PHE A 166 0.77 -8.79 6.98
N SER A 167 1.27 -7.59 6.67
CA SER A 167 1.93 -7.31 5.38
C SER A 167 3.31 -7.94 5.23
N SER A 168 3.98 -8.28 6.34
CA SER A 168 5.28 -8.98 6.33
C SER A 168 5.16 -10.49 6.26
N ARG A 169 3.97 -11.06 6.53
CA ARG A 169 3.73 -12.50 6.38
C ARG A 169 3.97 -12.93 4.94
N PRO A 170 4.68 -14.04 4.65
CA PRO A 170 4.93 -14.48 3.28
C PRO A 170 3.65 -14.56 2.45
N GLN A 171 3.69 -14.07 1.20
CA GLN A 171 2.50 -13.91 0.35
C GLN A 171 1.67 -15.18 0.21
N PHE A 172 2.34 -16.34 0.12
CA PHE A 172 1.71 -17.65 0.06
C PHE A 172 0.76 -17.94 1.24
N PHE A 173 1.06 -17.46 2.45
CA PHE A 173 0.20 -17.65 3.62
C PHE A 173 -0.90 -16.59 3.75
N ARG A 174 -0.91 -15.58 2.88
CA ARG A 174 -1.98 -14.58 2.83
C ARG A 174 -3.04 -14.98 1.82
N TRP A 175 -2.64 -15.49 0.65
CA TRP A 175 -3.56 -15.85 -0.44
C TRP A 175 -4.25 -17.20 -0.24
#